data_AF-A0A6N4W994-F1
#
_entry.id   AF-A0A6N4W994-F1
#
_cell.length_a   1.000
_cell.length_b   1.000
_cell.length_c   1.000
_cell.angle_alpha   90.00
_cell.angle_beta   90.00
_cell.angle_gamma   90.00
#
_symmetry.space_group_name_H-M   'P 1'
#
loop_
_entity.id
_entity.type
_entity.pdbx_description
1 polymer ?
#
loop_
_entity_poly.entity_id
_entity_poly.type
_entity_poly.pdbx_seq_one_letter_code
_entity_poly.pdbx_strand_id
1 'polypeptide(L)'
;MNSRTKWTVGAFAAVVSIAACPIAHAEPLTPLTPGEIQYLDQLRQIFAAKHDPAAFRSDGELLVRGRYVCEKRDAGQVGYPVTFQSPAITQLALLYLCP
;
A
#
# COMPACT_ATOMS: atom_id res chain seq x y z
N MET A 1 20.21 49.85 -44.93
CA MET A 1 19.83 48.44 -45.16
C MET A 1 20.08 47.67 -43.87
N ASN A 2 19.22 46.82 -43.30
CA ASN A 2 17.79 46.52 -43.46
C ASN A 2 17.41 45.83 -42.12
N SER A 3 16.41 46.37 -41.42
CA SER A 3 15.06 45.81 -41.32
C SER A 3 14.94 44.62 -40.37
N ARG A 4 14.41 44.90 -39.17
CA ARG A 4 13.86 43.92 -38.23
C ARG A 4 12.66 43.26 -38.88
N THR A 5 12.68 41.95 -39.08
CA THR A 5 11.54 41.19 -39.58
C THR A 5 11.29 40.01 -38.65
N LYS A 6 10.27 40.13 -37.80
CA LYS A 6 9.70 39.06 -36.98
C LYS A 6 8.78 38.24 -37.87
N TRP A 7 9.02 36.94 -38.04
CA TRP A 7 8.01 35.99 -38.52
C TRP A 7 8.01 34.75 -37.64
N THR A 8 6.93 34.64 -36.88
CA THR A 8 6.42 33.45 -36.20
C THR A 8 6.07 32.37 -37.23
N VAL A 9 6.59 31.15 -37.02
CA VAL A 9 6.01 29.93 -37.59
C VAL A 9 5.96 28.91 -36.47
N GLY A 10 4.76 28.64 -35.97
CA GLY A 10 4.50 27.56 -35.04
C GLY A 10 4.31 26.24 -35.77
N ALA A 11 4.62 25.13 -35.08
CA ALA A 11 4.03 23.83 -35.40
C ALA A 11 4.12 22.90 -34.18
N PHE A 12 2.96 22.73 -33.52
CA PHE A 12 2.42 21.54 -32.89
C PHE A 12 3.36 20.65 -32.05
N ALA A 13 3.47 20.98 -30.77
CA ALA A 13 3.67 19.96 -29.75
C ALA A 13 2.40 19.12 -29.66
N ALA A 14 2.42 17.93 -30.26
CA ALA A 14 1.45 16.89 -30.00
C ALA A 14 1.59 16.47 -28.54
N VAL A 15 0.84 17.11 -27.65
CA VAL A 15 0.56 16.57 -26.33
C VAL A 15 -0.28 15.33 -26.58
N VAL A 16 0.39 14.18 -26.63
CA VAL A 16 -0.27 12.91 -26.36
C VAL A 16 -0.73 13.03 -24.92
N SER A 17 -1.97 13.49 -24.76
CA SER A 17 -2.75 13.22 -23.57
C SER A 17 -2.85 11.71 -23.50
N ILE A 18 -1.86 11.08 -22.86
CA ILE A 18 -2.09 9.84 -22.17
C ILE A 18 -3.20 10.18 -21.19
N ALA A 19 -4.44 9.94 -21.63
CA ALA A 19 -5.55 9.74 -20.73
C ALA A 19 -5.03 8.63 -19.81
N ALA A 20 -4.51 9.05 -18.65
CA ALA A 20 -4.24 8.16 -17.56
C ALA A 20 -5.59 7.51 -17.30
N CYS A 21 -5.77 6.30 -17.84
CA CYS A 21 -6.83 5.44 -17.40
C CYS A 21 -6.72 5.48 -15.87
N PRO A 22 -7.75 5.91 -15.14
CA PRO A 22 -7.72 5.75 -13.71
C PRO A 22 -7.40 4.28 -13.52
N ILE A 23 -6.24 4.00 -12.90
CA ILE A 23 -5.95 2.67 -12.39
C ILE A 23 -7.23 2.32 -11.67
N ALA A 24 -7.93 1.30 -12.16
CA ALA A 24 -9.15 0.83 -11.54
C ALA A 24 -8.74 0.41 -10.14
N HIS A 25 -8.82 1.36 -9.20
CA HIS A 25 -8.81 1.12 -7.79
C HIS A 25 -9.98 0.16 -7.63
N ALA A 26 -9.67 -1.12 -7.48
CA ALA A 26 -10.66 -2.09 -7.10
C ALA A 26 -11.36 -1.49 -5.87
N GLU A 27 -12.59 -1.02 -6.05
CA GLU A 27 -13.40 -0.46 -4.96
C GLU A 27 -13.46 -1.55 -3.89
N PRO A 28 -12.83 -1.35 -2.73
CA PRO A 28 -13.01 -2.29 -1.64
C PRO A 28 -14.44 -2.08 -1.17
N LEU A 29 -15.26 -3.14 -1.20
CA LEU A 29 -16.67 -3.16 -0.74
C LEU A 29 -16.87 -2.82 0.75
N THR A 30 -15.85 -2.30 1.42
CA THR A 30 -15.88 -1.61 2.70
C THR A 30 -14.65 -0.71 2.77
N PRO A 31 -14.79 0.59 3.10
CA PRO A 31 -13.61 1.42 3.36
C PRO A 31 -12.81 0.78 4.50
N LEU A 32 -11.50 0.59 4.30
CA LEU A 32 -10.59 0.11 5.34
C LEU A 32 -10.72 1.01 6.58
N THR A 33 -10.73 0.39 7.75
CA THR A 33 -10.74 1.12 9.01
C THR A 33 -9.42 1.89 9.21
N PRO A 34 -9.41 2.97 10.01
CA PRO A 34 -8.17 3.71 10.29
C PRO A 34 -7.05 2.83 10.88
N GLY A 35 -7.40 1.83 11.69
CA GLY A 35 -6.44 0.86 12.24
C GLY A 35 -5.83 -0.04 11.16
N GLU A 36 -6.64 -0.53 10.21
CA GLU A 36 -6.14 -1.32 9.08
C GLU A 36 -5.20 -0.53 8.17
N ILE A 37 -5.48 0.75 7.95
CA ILE A 37 -4.61 1.64 7.16
C ILE A 37 -3.27 1.83 7.87
N GLN A 38 -3.27 2.11 9.18
CA GLN A 38 -2.04 2.29 9.96
C GLN A 38 -1.22 1.00 10.03
N TYR A 39 -1.88 -0.15 10.21
CA TYR A 39 -1.25 -1.47 10.18
C TYR A 39 -0.51 -1.71 8.86
N LEU A 40 -1.16 -1.43 7.72
CA LEU A 40 -0.57 -1.61 6.40
C LEU A 40 0.58 -0.64 6.13
N ASP A 41 0.43 0.64 6.50
CA ASP A 41 1.47 1.64 6.31
C ASP A 41 2.75 1.28 7.10
N GLN A 42 2.60 0.87 8.37
CA GLN A 42 3.73 0.43 9.17
C GLN A 42 4.37 -0.86 8.65
N LEU A 43 3.57 -1.82 8.19
CA LEU A 43 4.12 -3.05 7.60
C LEU A 43 4.92 -2.76 6.32
N ARG A 44 4.43 -1.86 5.46
CA ARG A 44 5.15 -1.46 4.24
C ARG A 44 6.48 -0.81 4.59
N GLN A 45 6.54 0.08 5.59
CA GLN A 45 7.79 0.69 6.03
C GLN A 45 8.79 -0.35 6.57
N ILE A 46 8.33 -1.27 7.42
CA ILE A 46 9.19 -2.30 8.02
C ILE A 46 9.69 -3.29 6.97
N PHE A 47 8.82 -3.76 6.08
CA PHE A 47 9.19 -4.73 5.06
C PHE A 47 10.05 -4.11 3.94
N ALA A 48 9.82 -2.85 3.59
CA ALA A 48 10.73 -2.10 2.70
C ALA A 48 12.12 -1.97 3.33
N ALA A 49 12.22 -1.63 4.62
CA ALA A 49 13.50 -1.54 5.31
C ALA A 49 14.24 -2.88 5.37
N LYS A 50 13.51 -3.98 5.61
CA LYS A 50 14.10 -5.33 5.71
C LYS A 50 14.32 -6.04 4.36
N HIS A 51 13.91 -5.43 3.24
CA HIS A 51 13.89 -6.09 1.92
C HIS A 51 13.21 -7.47 1.99
N ASP A 52 12.16 -7.58 2.81
CA ASP A 52 11.48 -8.85 3.04
C ASP A 52 10.64 -9.17 1.79
N PRO A 53 10.75 -10.36 1.18
CA PRO A 53 9.89 -10.75 0.06
C PRO A 53 8.39 -10.77 0.43
N ALA A 54 8.04 -10.80 1.73
CA ALA A 54 6.68 -10.58 2.20
C ALA A 54 6.15 -9.16 1.94
N ALA A 55 7.02 -8.18 1.65
CA ALA A 55 6.63 -6.82 1.22
C ALA A 55 5.83 -6.81 -0.09
N PHE A 56 6.02 -7.82 -0.94
CA PHE A 56 5.36 -7.93 -2.25
C PHE A 56 3.98 -8.59 -2.17
N ARG A 57 3.54 -9.00 -0.97
CA ARG A 57 2.20 -9.54 -0.74
C ARG A 57 1.19 -8.40 -0.84
N SER A 58 0.00 -8.69 -1.34
CA SER A 58 -1.05 -7.66 -1.44
C SER A 58 -1.47 -7.18 -0.05
N ASP A 59 -1.90 -5.91 0.04
CA ASP A 59 -2.42 -5.33 1.28
C ASP A 59 -3.54 -6.19 1.88
N GLY A 60 -4.40 -6.78 1.02
CA GLY A 60 -5.44 -7.71 1.46
C GLY A 60 -4.90 -8.98 2.13
N GLU A 61 -3.77 -9.53 1.65
CA GLU A 61 -3.18 -10.70 2.29
C GLU A 61 -2.54 -10.35 3.65
N LEU A 62 -1.91 -9.18 3.76
CA LEU A 62 -1.37 -8.69 5.02
C LEU A 62 -2.49 -8.50 6.06
N LEU A 63 -3.66 -8.00 5.65
CA LEU A 63 -4.83 -7.89 6.52
C LEU A 63 -5.36 -9.24 6.97
N VAL A 64 -5.47 -10.23 6.08
CA VAL A 64 -5.90 -11.59 6.44
C VAL A 64 -4.96 -12.20 7.47
N ARG A 65 -3.64 -12.05 7.30
CA ARG A 65 -2.64 -12.52 8.27
C ARG A 65 -2.76 -11.81 9.62
N GLY A 66 -2.99 -10.50 9.61
CA GLY A 66 -3.21 -9.73 10.84
C GLY A 66 -4.47 -10.17 11.57
N ARG A 67 -5.58 -10.37 10.86
CA ARG A 67 -6.84 -10.89 11.43
C ARG A 67 -6.68 -12.30 12.00
N TYR A 68 -5.89 -13.16 11.35
CA TYR A 68 -5.57 -14.49 11.88
C TYR A 68 -4.80 -14.41 13.21
N VAL A 69 -3.88 -13.45 13.37
CA VAL A 69 -3.21 -13.21 14.66
C VAL A 69 -4.23 -12.84 15.73
N CYS A 70 -5.19 -11.97 15.40
CA CYS A 70 -6.26 -11.57 16.32
C CYS A 70 -7.15 -12.75 16.72
N GLU A 71 -7.54 -13.60 15.77
CA GLU A 71 -8.31 -14.82 16.05
C GLU A 71 -7.57 -15.76 17.01
N LYS A 72 -6.25 -15.94 16.81
CA LYS A 72 -5.42 -16.76 17.71
C LYS A 72 -5.29 -16.14 19.09
N ARG A 73 -5.14 -14.82 19.17
CA ARG A 73 -5.15 -14.09 20.44
C ARG A 73 -6.45 -14.32 21.20
N ASP A 74 -7.59 -14.22 20.52
CA ASP A 74 -8.91 -14.42 21.13
C ASP A 74 -9.10 -15.87 21.61
N ALA A 75 -8.42 -16.83 20.96
CA ALA A 75 -8.31 -18.22 21.42
C ALA A 75 -7.27 -18.44 22.54
N GLY A 76 -6.67 -17.38 23.08
CA GLY A 76 -5.65 -17.42 24.14
C GLY A 76 -4.24 -17.81 23.66
N GLN A 77 -3.99 -17.80 22.35
CA GLN A 77 -2.72 -18.23 21.75
C GLN A 77 -2.00 -17.04 21.11
N VAL A 78 -0.88 -16.63 21.68
CA VAL A 78 -0.12 -15.45 21.21
C VAL A 78 1.33 -15.84 20.88
N GLY A 79 1.84 -15.28 19.79
CA GLY A 79 3.26 -15.33 19.43
C GLY A 79 3.57 -16.19 18.20
N TYR A 80 4.83 -16.07 17.77
CA TYR A 80 5.39 -16.75 16.60
C TYR A 80 5.11 -18.27 16.50
N PRO A 81 5.28 -19.08 17.57
CA PRO A 81 5.10 -20.53 17.47
C PRO A 81 3.67 -20.97 17.17
N VAL A 82 2.70 -20.06 17.28
CA VAL A 82 1.28 -20.34 17.02
C VAL A 82 0.84 -19.75 15.67
N THR A 83 1.25 -18.53 15.38
CA THR A 83 0.76 -17.80 14.20
C THR A 83 1.63 -18.05 12.96
N PHE A 84 2.89 -18.46 13.15
CA PHE A 84 3.93 -18.56 12.12
C PHE A 84 4.07 -17.28 11.28
N GLN A 85 3.58 -16.14 11.80
CA GLN A 85 3.68 -14.84 11.16
C GLN A 85 4.93 -14.13 11.62
N SER A 86 5.44 -13.22 10.79
CA SER A 86 6.60 -12.41 11.20
C SER A 86 6.30 -11.66 12.50
N PRO A 87 7.33 -11.36 13.32
CA PRO A 87 7.14 -10.59 14.54
C PRO A 87 6.47 -9.23 14.27
N ALA A 88 6.79 -8.61 13.13
CA ALA A 88 6.19 -7.36 12.69
C ALA A 88 4.68 -7.49 12.45
N ILE A 89 4.24 -8.54 11.74
CA ILE A 89 2.80 -8.80 11.53
C ILE A 89 2.11 -9.04 12.86
N THR A 90 2.71 -9.86 13.73
CA THR A 90 2.11 -10.22 15.02
C THR A 90 1.96 -9.00 15.92
N GLN A 91 3.02 -8.19 16.09
CA GLN A 91 2.99 -7.00 16.94
C GLN A 91 2.05 -5.93 16.41
N LEU A 92 2.10 -5.63 15.10
CA LEU A 92 1.26 -4.59 14.52
C LEU A 92 -0.22 -4.99 14.49
N ALA A 93 -0.53 -6.27 14.27
CA ALA A 93 -1.91 -6.75 14.35
C ALA A 93 -2.50 -6.55 15.75
N LEU A 94 -1.74 -6.89 16.79
CA LEU A 94 -2.15 -6.69 18.18
C LEU A 94 -2.28 -5.22 18.58
N LEU A 95 -1.52 -4.31 17.95
CA LEU A 95 -1.58 -2.88 18.25
C LEU A 95 -2.73 -2.17 17.52
N TYR A 96 -2.97 -2.52 16.25
CA TYR A 96 -3.82 -1.74 15.36
C TYR A 96 -5.12 -2.44 14.94
N LEU A 97 -5.16 -3.77 14.94
CA LEU A 97 -6.34 -4.54 14.52
C LEU A 97 -7.13 -5.11 15.71
N CYS A 98 -6.44 -5.55 16.76
CA CYS A 98 -7.04 -6.13 17.95
C CYS A 98 -6.29 -5.70 19.23
N PRO A 99 -6.43 -4.41 19.63
CA PRO A 99 -5.94 -3.95 20.93
C PRO A 99 -6.61 -4.68 22.10
#